data_AF-A0A945SUK3-F1
#
_entry.id   AF-A0A945SUK3-F1
#
_cell.length_a   1.000
_cell.length_b   1.000
_cell.length_c   1.000
_cell.angle_alpha   90.00
_cell.angle_beta   90.00
_cell.angle_gamma   90.00
#
_symmetry.space_group_name_H-M   'P 1'
#
loop_
_entity.id
_entity.type
_entity.pdbx_description
1 polymer ?
#
loop_
_entity_poly.entity_id
_entity_poly.type
_entity_poly.pdbx_seq_one_letter_code
_entity_poly.pdbx_strand_id
1 'polypeptide(L)'
;MRYLTAIILSLAVVAATADVQAKSLGEAKKSGHSPDVHCLAQNIYHEARGEPMVGKVAVAQVVLNRAADRRWPARICSVIKQGGYKKRHRCQFSWWCDGRSDQPLDRAAWKESLHVAKMIKT
;
A
#
# COMPACT_ATOMS: atom_id res chain seq x y z
N MET A 1 -7.29 43.68 -22.40
CA MET A 1 -6.40 42.54 -22.74
C MET A 1 -5.73 41.88 -21.51
N ARG A 2 -5.31 42.62 -20.46
CA ARG A 2 -4.69 42.04 -19.23
C ARG A 2 -5.60 41.13 -18.39
N TYR A 3 -6.92 41.37 -18.40
CA TYR A 3 -7.89 40.55 -17.67
C TYR A 3 -8.19 39.22 -18.37
N LEU A 4 -8.15 39.18 -19.70
CA LEU A 4 -8.41 37.98 -20.48
C LEU A 4 -7.31 36.93 -20.26
N THR A 5 -6.05 37.37 -20.21
CA THR A 5 -4.90 36.51 -19.91
C THR A 5 -4.93 35.96 -18.48
N ALA A 6 -5.40 36.75 -17.50
CA ALA A 6 -5.57 36.30 -16.13
C ALA A 6 -6.66 35.22 -16.00
N ILE A 7 -7.80 35.41 -16.66
CA ILE A 7 -8.89 34.44 -16.68
C ILE A 7 -8.46 33.12 -17.34
N ILE A 8 -7.79 33.18 -18.50
CA ILE A 8 -7.28 31.99 -19.19
C ILE A 8 -6.28 31.22 -18.31
N LEU A 9 -5.38 31.93 -17.61
CA LEU A 9 -4.42 31.30 -16.70
C LEU A 9 -5.11 30.64 -15.50
N SER A 10 -6.11 31.30 -14.91
CA SER A 10 -6.89 30.75 -13.81
C SER A 10 -7.69 29.50 -14.20
N LEU A 11 -8.36 29.50 -15.37
CA LEU A 11 -9.08 28.33 -15.87
C LEU A 11 -8.14 27.15 -16.18
N ALA A 12 -6.97 27.42 -16.77
CA ALA A 12 -5.99 26.37 -17.08
C ALA A 12 -5.47 25.69 -15.80
N VAL A 13 -5.26 26.45 -14.72
CA VAL A 13 -4.87 25.90 -13.41
C VAL A 13 -5.99 25.02 -12.82
N VAL A 14 -7.24 25.46 -12.92
CA VAL A 14 -8.40 24.67 -12.45
C VAL A 14 -8.50 23.34 -13.23
N ALA A 15 -8.39 23.37 -14.56
CA ALA A 15 -8.43 22.16 -15.39
C ALA A 15 -7.31 21.17 -15.02
N ALA A 16 -6.07 21.65 -14.87
CA ALA A 16 -4.93 20.82 -14.52
C ALA A 16 -5.07 20.12 -13.15
N THR A 17 -5.74 20.75 -12.18
CA THR A 17 -5.95 20.15 -10.84
C THR A 17 -7.05 19.08 -10.81
N ALA A 18 -8.03 19.15 -11.71
CA ALA A 18 -9.09 18.13 -11.82
C ALA A 18 -8.54 16.77 -12.30
N ASP A 19 -7.60 16.79 -13.26
CA ASP A 19 -6.99 15.57 -13.81
C ASP A 19 -6.13 14.80 -12.78
N VAL A 20 -5.46 15.53 -11.88
CA VAL A 20 -4.64 14.96 -10.80
C VAL A 20 -5.51 14.18 -9.80
N GLN A 21 -6.70 14.70 -9.47
CA GLN A 21 -7.65 14.07 -8.56
C GLN A 21 -8.24 12.76 -9.14
N ALA A 22 -8.54 12.75 -10.45
CA ALA A 22 -9.10 11.60 -11.14
C ALA A 22 -8.12 10.41 -11.23
N LYS A 23 -6.82 10.68 -11.43
CA LYS A 23 -5.77 9.65 -11.43
C LYS A 23 -5.60 8.98 -10.07
N SER A 24 -5.63 9.77 -8.99
CA SER A 24 -5.50 9.29 -7.61
C SER A 24 -6.63 8.33 -7.20
N LEU A 25 -7.88 8.62 -7.59
CA LEU A 25 -9.02 7.74 -7.32
C LEU A 25 -9.01 6.47 -8.19
N GLY A 26 -8.46 6.54 -9.40
CA GLY A 26 -8.38 5.42 -10.34
C GLY A 26 -7.47 4.28 -9.85
N GLU A 27 -6.37 4.60 -9.19
CA GLU A 27 -5.45 3.58 -8.64
C GLU A 27 -6.02 2.88 -7.40
N ALA A 28 -6.70 3.61 -6.52
CA ALA A 28 -7.41 3.04 -5.37
C ALA A 28 -8.56 2.10 -5.81
N LYS A 29 -9.21 2.39 -6.94
CA LYS A 29 -10.35 1.62 -7.45
C LYS A 29 -9.94 0.30 -8.14
N LYS A 30 -8.69 0.17 -8.59
CA LYS A 30 -8.22 -0.97 -9.40
C LYS A 30 -8.06 -2.28 -8.62
N SER A 31 -7.93 -2.23 -7.29
CA SER A 31 -7.67 -3.43 -6.46
C SER A 31 -8.93 -4.10 -5.90
N GLY A 32 -10.09 -3.45 -5.97
CA GLY A 32 -11.35 -3.93 -5.35
C GLY A 32 -11.29 -4.09 -3.82
N HIS A 33 -10.20 -3.67 -3.17
CA HIS A 33 -9.92 -3.87 -1.74
C HIS A 33 -9.48 -2.56 -1.08
N SER A 34 -9.66 -2.44 0.23
CA SER A 34 -9.14 -1.26 0.94
C SER A 34 -7.61 -1.22 0.84
N PRO A 35 -6.98 -0.02 0.81
CA PRO A 35 -5.53 0.11 0.70
C PRO A 35 -4.78 -0.71 1.76
N ASP A 36 -5.33 -0.76 2.97
CA ASP A 36 -4.76 -1.52 4.07
C ASP A 36 -4.83 -3.04 3.85
N VAL A 37 -5.96 -3.57 3.34
CA VAL A 37 -6.06 -5.01 3.00
C VAL A 37 -5.03 -5.34 1.93
N HIS A 38 -4.86 -4.48 0.94
CA HIS A 38 -3.87 -4.68 -0.11
C HIS A 38 -2.45 -4.71 0.44
N CYS A 39 -2.05 -3.74 1.27
CA CYS A 39 -0.74 -3.74 1.90
C CYS A 39 -0.52 -4.97 2.79
N LEU A 40 -1.52 -5.34 3.60
CA LEU A 40 -1.42 -6.50 4.47
C LEU A 40 -1.25 -7.79 3.66
N ALA A 41 -2.00 -7.94 2.57
CA ALA A 41 -1.86 -9.08 1.66
C ALA A 41 -0.51 -9.11 0.97
N GLN A 42 0.03 -7.97 0.53
CA GLN A 42 1.38 -7.90 -0.05
C GLN A 42 2.43 -8.36 0.96
N ASN A 43 2.30 -7.93 2.22
CA ASN A 43 3.21 -8.34 3.26
C ASN A 43 3.15 -9.85 3.54
N ILE A 44 1.95 -10.41 3.65
CA ILE A 44 1.76 -11.87 3.82
C ILE A 44 2.36 -12.63 2.64
N TYR A 45 2.13 -12.16 1.41
CA TYR A 45 2.66 -12.81 0.21
C TYR A 45 4.19 -12.82 0.20
N HIS A 46 4.84 -11.69 0.45
CA HIS A 46 6.30 -11.59 0.34
C HIS A 46 7.03 -12.25 1.50
N GLU A 47 6.46 -12.24 2.70
CA GLU A 47 7.11 -12.81 3.90
C GLU A 47 6.70 -14.26 4.18
N ALA A 48 5.55 -14.72 3.67
CA ALA A 48 4.96 -16.01 4.09
C ALA A 48 4.16 -16.77 3.01
N ARG A 49 4.31 -16.48 1.71
CA ARG A 49 3.56 -17.23 0.66
C ARG A 49 3.73 -18.74 0.69
N GLY A 50 4.90 -19.23 1.11
CA GLY A 50 5.21 -20.67 1.20
C GLY A 50 4.86 -21.31 2.54
N GLU A 51 4.38 -20.52 3.50
CA GLU A 51 4.10 -20.98 4.86
C GLU A 51 2.70 -21.58 4.99
N PRO A 52 2.45 -22.43 6.01
CA PRO A 52 1.11 -22.83 6.38
C PRO A 52 0.28 -21.62 6.85
N MET A 53 -1.05 -21.79 6.91
CA MET A 53 -2.00 -20.74 7.32
C MET A 53 -1.58 -20.04 8.61
N VAL A 54 -1.11 -20.78 9.61
CA VAL A 54 -0.64 -20.22 10.88
C VAL A 54 0.54 -19.25 10.72
N GLY A 55 1.47 -19.52 9.81
CA GLY A 55 2.61 -18.63 9.52
C GLY A 55 2.16 -17.34 8.84
N LYS A 56 1.22 -17.45 7.90
CA LYS A 56 0.59 -16.29 7.23
C LYS A 56 -0.15 -15.39 8.22
N VAL A 57 -0.93 -16.00 9.12
CA VAL A 57 -1.63 -15.29 10.22
C VAL A 57 -0.63 -14.64 11.16
N ALA A 58 0.45 -15.34 11.54
CA ALA A 58 1.47 -14.79 12.42
C ALA A 58 2.13 -13.52 11.83
N VAL A 59 2.51 -13.55 10.55
CA VAL A 59 3.06 -12.37 9.85
C VAL A 59 2.05 -11.22 9.82
N ALA A 60 0.77 -11.51 9.54
CA ALA A 60 -0.28 -10.50 9.57
C ALA A 60 -0.42 -9.86 10.97
N GLN A 61 -0.41 -10.69 12.02
CA GLN A 61 -0.58 -10.24 13.40
C GLN A 61 0.59 -9.36 13.87
N VAL A 62 1.81 -9.59 13.40
CA VAL A 62 2.95 -8.68 13.67
C VAL A 62 2.65 -7.26 13.18
N VAL A 63 2.06 -7.12 11.99
CA VAL A 63 1.70 -5.80 11.43
C VAL A 63 0.59 -5.15 12.25
N LEU A 64 -0.45 -5.91 12.59
CA LEU A 64 -1.60 -5.39 13.33
C LEU A 64 -1.22 -5.00 14.77
N ASN A 65 -0.42 -5.82 15.45
CA ASN A 65 0.09 -5.52 16.79
C ASN A 65 0.92 -4.23 16.80
N ARG A 66 1.76 -4.03 15.77
CA ARG A 66 2.48 -2.76 15.61
C ARG A 66 1.52 -1.61 15.38
N ALA A 67 0.57 -1.73 14.45
CA ALA A 67 -0.38 -0.65 14.17
C ALA A 67 -1.24 -0.26 15.39
N ALA A 68 -1.46 -1.19 16.34
CA ALA A 68 -2.17 -0.95 17.59
C ALA A 68 -1.29 -0.33 18.70
N ASP A 69 0.04 -0.38 18.57
CA ASP A 69 0.97 0.09 19.58
C ASP A 69 1.44 1.52 19.28
N ARG A 70 1.41 2.39 20.30
CA ARG A 70 1.74 3.83 20.20
C ARG A 70 3.17 4.12 19.75
N ARG A 71 4.10 3.17 19.86
CA ARG A 71 5.49 3.29 19.41
C ARG A 71 5.64 3.19 17.90
N TRP A 72 4.57 2.82 17.18
CA TRP A 72 4.58 2.56 15.75
C TRP A 72 3.54 3.42 15.02
N PRO A 73 3.63 3.53 13.68
CA PRO A 73 2.59 4.17 12.88
C PRO A 73 1.25 3.46 13.02
N ALA A 74 0.16 4.20 13.17
CA ALA A 74 -1.17 3.63 13.38
C ALA A 74 -1.81 2.97 12.14
N ARG A 75 -1.25 3.17 10.94
CA ARG A 75 -1.80 2.62 9.69
C ARG A 75 -0.99 1.42 9.21
N ILE A 76 -1.69 0.37 8.76
CA ILE A 76 -1.10 -0.89 8.29
C ILE A 76 -0.04 -0.65 7.21
N CYS A 77 -0.39 0.08 6.15
CA CYS A 77 0.58 0.39 5.10
C CYS A 77 1.80 1.17 5.61
N SER A 78 1.60 2.06 6.60
CA SER A 78 2.69 2.86 7.17
C SER A 78 3.65 2.01 8.02
N VAL A 79 3.15 0.98 8.72
CA VAL A 79 3.99 -0.01 9.41
C VAL A 79 4.81 -0.81 8.40
N ILE A 80 4.16 -1.33 7.35
CA ILE A 80 4.81 -2.17 6.34
C ILE A 80 5.91 -1.40 5.61
N LYS A 81 5.61 -0.15 5.23
CA LYS A 81 6.51 0.70 4.44
C LYS A 81 7.48 1.51 5.30
N GLN A 82 7.61 1.18 6.58
CA GLN A 82 8.50 1.90 7.49
C GLN A 82 9.98 1.57 7.17
N GLY A 83 10.80 2.61 7.05
CA GLY A 83 12.22 2.48 6.71
C GLY A 83 12.50 2.71 5.23
N GLY A 84 13.73 2.42 4.78
CA GLY A 84 14.11 2.45 3.36
C GLY A 84 14.36 3.84 2.74
N TYR A 85 13.86 4.92 3.34
CA TYR A 85 13.96 6.29 2.81
C TYR A 85 15.39 6.83 2.68
N LYS A 86 16.38 6.25 3.38
CA LYS A 86 17.80 6.66 3.32
C LYS A 86 18.73 5.62 2.73
N LYS A 87 18.39 4.33 2.82
CA LYS A 87 19.27 3.19 2.45
C LYS A 87 18.43 1.96 2.11
N ARG A 88 18.81 1.23 1.05
CA ARG A 88 18.26 -0.09 0.70
C ARG A 88 18.47 -1.07 1.86
N HIS A 89 17.59 -2.06 1.95
CA HIS A 89 17.64 -3.13 2.96
C HIS A 89 17.62 -2.64 4.43
N ARG A 90 17.12 -1.42 4.68
CA ARG A 90 16.90 -0.87 6.02
C ARG A 90 15.42 -0.57 6.23
N CYS A 91 14.59 -1.53 5.85
CA CYS A 91 13.14 -1.51 5.99
C CYS A 91 12.68 -2.47 7.08
N GLN A 92 11.48 -2.21 7.61
CA GLN A 92 10.84 -3.12 8.55
C GLN A 92 10.54 -4.48 7.91
N PHE A 93 10.14 -4.48 6.63
CA PHE A 93 9.99 -5.67 5.82
C PHE A 93 10.92 -5.55 4.63
N SER A 94 11.73 -6.60 4.41
CA SER A 94 12.90 -6.51 3.53
C SER A 94 12.53 -6.27 2.08
N TRP A 95 11.42 -6.86 1.62
CA TRP A 95 10.91 -6.75 0.25
C TRP A 95 10.61 -5.30 -0.15
N TRP A 96 10.17 -4.45 0.79
CA TRP A 96 9.73 -3.09 0.46
C TRP A 96 10.84 -2.17 -0.08
N CYS A 97 12.10 -2.40 0.33
CA CYS A 97 13.24 -1.62 -0.17
C CYS A 97 14.41 -2.47 -0.61
N ASP A 98 14.13 -3.68 -1.08
CA ASP A 98 15.13 -4.51 -1.75
C ASP A 98 15.38 -4.07 -3.20
N GLY A 99 14.54 -3.19 -3.74
CA GLY A 99 14.56 -2.65 -5.10
C GLY A 99 14.22 -3.67 -6.20
N ARG A 100 13.45 -4.71 -5.84
CA ARG A 100 12.81 -5.65 -6.75
C ARG A 100 11.34 -5.22 -6.98
N SER A 101 10.64 -5.94 -7.86
CA SER A 101 9.22 -5.69 -8.11
C SER A 101 8.37 -6.22 -6.96
N ASP A 102 7.46 -5.38 -6.45
CA ASP A 102 6.49 -5.74 -5.42
C ASP A 102 5.29 -6.52 -5.98
N GLN A 103 5.23 -6.75 -7.30
CA GLN A 103 4.11 -7.39 -7.97
C GLN A 103 4.04 -8.90 -7.66
N PRO A 104 2.93 -9.39 -7.07
CA PRO A 104 2.73 -10.82 -6.88
C PRO A 104 2.57 -11.54 -8.22
N LEU A 105 3.43 -12.52 -8.49
CA LEU A 105 3.43 -13.33 -9.71
C LEU A 105 2.66 -14.65 -9.54
N ASP A 106 2.69 -15.24 -8.35
CA ASP A 106 1.92 -16.45 -8.01
C ASP A 106 0.49 -16.06 -7.66
N ARG A 107 -0.44 -16.36 -8.57
CA ARG A 107 -1.86 -16.04 -8.41
C ARG A 107 -2.54 -16.82 -7.28
N ALA A 108 -2.13 -18.05 -7.02
CA ALA A 108 -2.73 -18.88 -5.98
C ALA A 108 -2.31 -18.37 -4.60
N ALA A 109 -1.01 -18.18 -4.39
CA ALA A 109 -0.49 -17.60 -3.16
C ALA A 109 -0.98 -16.17 -2.93
N TRP A 110 -1.15 -15.37 -3.99
CA TRP A 110 -1.73 -14.03 -3.88
C TRP A 110 -3.19 -14.07 -3.41
N LYS A 111 -4.00 -14.96 -4.00
CA LYS A 111 -5.41 -15.13 -3.60
C LYS A 111 -5.52 -15.58 -2.14
N GLU A 112 -4.64 -16.49 -1.71
CA GLU A 112 -4.59 -16.94 -0.32
C GLU A 112 -4.16 -15.81 0.62
N SER A 113 -3.13 -15.05 0.28
CA SER A 113 -2.66 -13.89 1.06
C SER A 113 -3.75 -12.83 1.22
N LEU A 114 -4.52 -12.57 0.16
CA LEU A 114 -5.70 -11.71 0.20
C LEU A 114 -6.81 -12.25 1.08
N HIS A 115 -7.03 -13.58 1.07
CA HIS A 115 -8.03 -14.21 1.91
C HIS A 115 -7.68 -14.06 3.39
N VAL A 116 -6.42 -14.33 3.77
CA VAL A 116 -5.92 -14.13 5.14
C VAL A 116 -6.03 -12.66 5.56
N ALA A 117 -5.58 -11.74 4.72
CA ALA A 117 -5.62 -10.30 5.01
C ALA A 117 -7.05 -9.79 5.27
N LYS A 118 -8.03 -10.26 4.50
CA LYS A 118 -9.44 -9.91 4.70
C LYS A 118 -9.98 -10.52 5.99
N MET A 119 -9.74 -11.81 6.20
CA MET A 119 -10.23 -12.55 7.36
C MET A 119 -9.82 -11.87 8.68
N ILE A 120 -8.55 -11.46 8.80
CA ILE A 120 -8.03 -10.90 10.06
C ILE A 120 -8.38 -9.41 10.22
N LYS A 121 -8.47 -8.64 9.13
CA LYS A 121 -8.80 -7.20 9.18
C LYS A 121 -10.31 -6.93 9.15
N THR A 122 -11.14 -7.95 9.38
CA THR A 122 -12.59 -7.80 9.59
C THR A 122 -12.84 -7.45 11.04
#